data_AF-A0A480WXJ6-F1
#
_entry.id   AF-A0A480WXJ6-F1
#
_cell.length_a   1.000
_cell.length_b   1.000
_cell.length_c   1.000
_cell.angle_alpha   90.00
_cell.angle_beta   90.00
_cell.angle_gamma   90.00
#
_symmetry.space_group_name_H-M   'P 1'
#
loop_
_entity.id
_entity.type
_entity.pdbx_description
1 polymer ?
#
loop_
_entity_poly.entity_id
_entity_poly.type
_entity_poly.pdbx_seq_one_letter_code
_entity_poly.pdbx_strand_id
1 'polypeptide(L)'
;MTTSHQPQDRYRAVWLIFFMLGLGTLLPWNFFMTATAYFTNRLDMSHNVSLGPAELSKDVELLATSTAPLATSTTPSTERNYLSAIFNNVMTLCAMLPLLLFTCLNSFLHQRIPQSVRILGSLVAILLVFLITAILVKVSLDPLPFFVITMIKIMLINSFGAILQGSLFGLAGLLPASYTAPIMSGQGLAGFFASVAMICAIASGSELSESAFGYFITACAVIILTIICYLGLPRLEFYRYYQQLKLEGPGEQETKLDLITKDPSTTCPPPGEESKAGQEELRVSASNSQPSNKSHSVRAILRSILVPALSVCFVFTVTIGVFPAVAAEVKSSIADTTSPWNNYFIPVSCFLTFNIFDWLGRSLTAVTMWPGKDSLWLPILVLARLAFVPLLLLCNVQPRHYLPMVFDHDALYIFFMAAFAFSNGYLASLCMCFGPKKVTPAEAETAGAIMAFFLSLGLALGAVFSFLFRAIV
;
A
#
# COMPACT_ATOMS: atom_id res chain seq x y z
N MET A 1 2.03 -45.99 -6.14
CA MET A 1 1.53 -44.88 -6.99
C MET A 1 1.15 -43.71 -6.11
N THR A 2 2.03 -42.71 -5.95
CA THR A 2 1.64 -41.37 -5.47
C THR A 2 2.48 -40.34 -6.22
N THR A 3 2.11 -40.10 -7.48
CA THR A 3 2.49 -38.86 -8.15
C THR A 3 1.84 -37.73 -7.35
N SER A 4 2.63 -36.99 -6.59
CA SER A 4 2.17 -35.80 -5.86
C SER A 4 1.76 -34.74 -6.89
N HIS A 5 0.53 -34.83 -7.39
CA HIS A 5 -0.07 -33.81 -8.23
C HIS A 5 -0.21 -32.55 -7.37
N GLN A 6 0.44 -31.47 -7.79
CA GLN A 6 0.20 -30.14 -7.24
C GLN A 6 -1.32 -29.88 -7.27
N PRO A 7 -1.97 -29.63 -6.11
CA PRO A 7 -3.41 -29.43 -6.08
C PRO A 7 -3.76 -28.19 -6.91
N GLN A 8 -4.92 -28.23 -7.58
CA GLN A 8 -5.44 -27.08 -8.31
C GLN A 8 -6.26 -26.19 -7.36
N ASP A 9 -6.13 -24.88 -7.49
CA ASP A 9 -6.94 -23.92 -6.74
C ASP A 9 -8.39 -23.93 -7.25
N ARG A 10 -9.21 -24.83 -6.68
CA ARG A 10 -10.62 -24.99 -7.05
C ARG A 10 -11.37 -23.67 -6.86
N TYR A 11 -12.10 -23.27 -7.91
CA TYR A 11 -12.83 -21.99 -7.98
C TYR A 11 -11.97 -20.73 -7.83
N ARG A 12 -10.63 -20.84 -7.93
CA ARG A 12 -9.71 -19.72 -7.63
C ARG A 12 -9.94 -19.11 -6.25
N ALA A 13 -10.34 -19.94 -5.27
CA ALA A 13 -10.73 -19.49 -3.95
C ALA A 13 -9.55 -18.85 -3.19
N VAL A 14 -8.35 -19.43 -3.27
CA VAL A 14 -7.15 -18.85 -2.65
C VAL A 14 -6.80 -17.52 -3.32
N TRP A 15 -6.89 -17.47 -4.64
CA TRP A 15 -6.64 -16.24 -5.42
C TRP A 15 -7.60 -15.11 -5.00
N LEU A 16 -8.90 -15.40 -4.86
CA LEU A 16 -9.91 -14.44 -4.43
C LEU A 16 -9.67 -13.97 -2.99
N ILE A 17 -9.26 -14.86 -2.08
CA ILE A 17 -8.94 -14.46 -0.72
C ILE A 17 -7.72 -13.53 -0.70
N PHE A 18 -6.68 -13.80 -1.50
CA PHE A 18 -5.51 -12.93 -1.63
C PHE A 18 -5.89 -11.56 -2.22
N PHE A 19 -6.83 -11.53 -3.15
CA PHE A 19 -7.44 -10.30 -3.65
C PHE A 19 -8.15 -9.51 -2.54
N MET A 20 -8.99 -10.17 -1.74
CA MET A 20 -9.68 -9.55 -0.61
C MET A 20 -8.71 -9.07 0.49
N LEU A 21 -7.64 -9.81 0.74
CA LEU A 21 -6.56 -9.39 1.65
C LEU A 21 -5.89 -8.10 1.16
N GLY A 22 -5.62 -8.00 -0.15
CA GLY A 22 -5.13 -6.77 -0.77
C GLY A 22 -6.10 -5.60 -0.56
N LEU A 23 -7.39 -5.80 -0.85
CA LEU A 23 -8.43 -4.81 -0.64
C LEU A 23 -8.48 -4.32 0.82
N GLY A 24 -8.51 -5.24 1.78
CA GLY A 24 -8.56 -4.93 3.21
C GLY A 24 -7.33 -4.24 3.76
N THR A 25 -6.17 -4.33 3.08
CA THR A 25 -4.95 -3.62 3.52
C THR A 25 -5.00 -2.12 3.26
N LEU A 26 -5.53 -1.68 2.12
CA LEU A 26 -5.45 -0.27 1.70
C LEU A 26 -6.78 0.46 1.74
N LEU A 27 -7.93 -0.23 1.62
CA LEU A 27 -9.23 0.45 1.59
C LEU A 27 -9.48 1.30 2.84
N PRO A 28 -9.20 0.83 4.08
CA PRO A 28 -9.35 1.66 5.26
C PRO A 28 -8.49 2.93 5.21
N TRP A 29 -7.21 2.79 4.86
CA TRP A 29 -6.30 3.93 4.77
C TRP A 29 -6.68 4.91 3.64
N ASN A 30 -7.09 4.41 2.47
CA ASN A 30 -7.54 5.24 1.37
C ASN A 30 -8.80 6.04 1.72
N PHE A 31 -9.74 5.43 2.45
CA PHE A 31 -10.90 6.12 2.98
C PHE A 31 -10.54 7.16 4.04
N PHE A 32 -9.54 6.87 4.88
CA PHE A 32 -9.02 7.85 5.83
C PHE A 32 -8.41 9.06 5.12
N MET A 33 -7.57 8.85 4.10
CA MET A 33 -7.02 9.94 3.28
C MET A 33 -8.12 10.73 2.56
N THR A 34 -9.14 10.05 2.05
CA THR A 34 -10.31 10.69 1.40
C THR A 34 -11.09 11.57 2.38
N ALA A 35 -11.13 11.20 3.67
CA ALA A 35 -11.75 11.99 4.74
C ALA A 35 -10.92 13.20 5.21
N THR A 36 -9.78 13.53 4.56
CA THR A 36 -8.94 14.68 4.96
C THR A 36 -9.72 16.00 5.01
N ALA A 37 -10.64 16.22 4.06
CA ALA A 37 -11.51 17.40 4.05
C ALA A 37 -12.38 17.49 5.31
N TYR A 38 -12.86 16.36 5.83
CA TYR A 38 -13.60 16.31 7.09
C TYR A 38 -12.72 16.71 8.28
N PHE A 39 -11.50 16.17 8.39
CA PHE A 39 -10.62 16.49 9.51
C PHE A 39 -10.21 17.96 9.56
N THR A 40 -9.84 18.52 8.41
CA THR A 40 -9.44 19.94 8.29
C THR A 40 -10.61 20.88 8.55
N ASN A 41 -11.77 20.63 7.95
CA ASN A 41 -12.97 21.44 8.18
C ASN A 41 -13.41 21.41 9.66
N ARG A 42 -13.36 20.24 10.31
CA ARG A 42 -13.68 20.12 11.74
C ARG A 42 -12.72 20.92 12.63
N LEU A 43 -11.42 20.94 12.32
CA LEU A 43 -10.43 21.73 13.05
C LEU A 43 -10.67 23.24 12.89
N ASP A 44 -11.11 23.68 11.72
CA ASP A 44 -11.43 25.08 11.44
C ASP A 44 -12.73 25.52 12.17
N MET A 45 -13.79 24.70 12.13
CA MET A 45 -15.07 25.03 12.76
C MET A 45 -15.00 25.15 14.29
N SER A 46 -14.18 24.33 14.96
CA SER A 46 -14.05 24.38 16.43
C SER A 46 -13.40 25.68 16.93
N HIS A 47 -12.64 26.40 16.11
CA HIS A 47 -12.05 27.70 16.46
C HIS A 47 -13.09 28.84 16.44
N ASN A 48 -14.03 28.78 15.51
CA ASN A 48 -15.07 29.82 15.36
C ASN A 48 -16.08 29.81 16.53
N VAL A 49 -16.25 28.67 17.21
CA VAL A 49 -17.09 28.56 18.40
C VAL A 49 -16.38 29.10 19.65
N SER A 50 -15.06 28.92 19.76
CA SER A 50 -14.26 29.51 20.86
C SER A 50 -14.11 31.03 20.77
N LEU A 51 -14.40 31.63 19.60
CA LEU A 51 -14.43 33.08 19.38
C LEU A 51 -15.83 33.71 19.53
N GLY A 52 -16.81 32.99 20.10
CA GLY A 52 -18.10 33.57 20.49
C GLY A 52 -17.97 34.67 21.57
N PRO A 53 -19.00 35.52 21.78
CA PRO A 53 -18.97 37.00 21.74
C PRO A 53 -18.27 37.73 22.92
N ALA A 54 -17.37 37.08 23.64
CA ALA A 54 -16.66 37.68 24.78
C ALA A 54 -15.50 38.61 24.38
N GLU A 55 -14.91 38.43 23.20
CA GLU A 55 -13.81 39.28 22.71
C GLU A 55 -14.29 40.40 21.78
N LEU A 56 -15.43 40.21 21.08
CA LEU A 56 -16.04 41.26 20.23
C LEU A 56 -16.75 42.38 21.02
N SER A 57 -16.83 42.27 22.35
CA SER A 57 -17.45 43.30 23.21
C SER A 57 -16.43 44.26 23.84
N LYS A 58 -15.12 43.97 23.80
CA LYS A 58 -14.09 44.86 24.38
C LYS A 58 -13.53 45.90 23.40
N ASP A 59 -13.54 45.61 22.10
CA ASP A 59 -12.96 46.53 21.10
C ASP A 59 -13.96 47.53 20.51
N VAL A 60 -15.25 47.42 20.87
CA VAL A 60 -16.33 48.29 20.34
C VAL A 60 -16.58 49.52 21.22
N GLU A 61 -16.05 49.58 22.45
CA GLU A 61 -16.36 50.67 23.39
C GLU A 61 -15.35 51.83 23.40
N LEU A 62 -14.26 51.77 22.62
CA LEU A 62 -13.19 52.79 22.65
C LEU A 62 -13.04 53.64 21.37
N LEU A 63 -13.94 53.50 20.39
CA LEU A 63 -13.84 54.22 19.10
C LEU A 63 -15.06 55.09 18.73
N ALA A 64 -15.98 55.32 19.67
CA ALA A 64 -17.16 56.15 19.45
C ALA A 64 -16.90 57.66 19.62
N THR A 65 -15.89 58.23 18.96
CA THR A 65 -15.81 59.69 18.70
C THR A 65 -14.91 60.01 17.49
N SER A 66 -15.45 59.95 16.27
CA SER A 66 -15.21 60.97 15.22
C SER A 66 -15.90 60.58 13.90
N THR A 67 -16.29 61.62 13.19
CA THR A 67 -17.19 61.70 12.03
C THR A 67 -16.58 61.23 10.70
N ALA A 68 -17.26 60.29 10.01
CA ALA A 68 -17.44 60.03 8.55
C ALA A 68 -16.30 60.25 7.50
N PRO A 69 -16.42 59.74 6.25
CA PRO A 69 -16.84 58.41 5.74
C PRO A 69 -15.78 57.81 4.77
N LEU A 70 -15.95 56.54 4.34
CA LEU A 70 -15.66 55.95 3.00
C LEU A 70 -15.12 54.49 3.06
N ALA A 71 -15.78 53.62 2.27
CA ALA A 71 -15.34 52.35 1.67
C ALA A 71 -14.27 51.49 2.37
N THR A 72 -14.68 50.29 2.81
CA THR A 72 -14.20 49.00 2.25
C THR A 72 -15.07 47.88 2.79
N SER A 73 -15.62 47.07 1.89
CA SER A 73 -16.17 45.76 2.21
C SER A 73 -15.02 44.83 2.61
N THR A 74 -14.64 44.84 3.88
CA THR A 74 -13.80 43.78 4.46
C THR A 74 -14.67 42.54 4.62
N THR A 75 -14.66 41.69 3.59
CA THR A 75 -14.94 40.26 3.77
C THR A 75 -14.06 39.77 4.93
N PRO A 76 -14.60 39.17 6.00
CA PRO A 76 -13.76 38.59 7.04
C PRO A 76 -12.98 37.44 6.41
N SER A 77 -11.69 37.64 6.21
CA SER A 77 -10.76 36.58 5.87
C SER A 77 -10.85 35.54 7.00
N THR A 78 -11.44 34.39 6.71
CA THR A 78 -11.48 33.26 7.64
C THR A 78 -10.04 32.86 7.93
N GLU A 79 -9.48 33.30 9.06
CA GLU A 79 -8.15 32.87 9.48
C GLU A 79 -8.19 31.36 9.67
N ARG A 80 -7.54 30.64 8.75
CA ARG A 80 -7.44 29.19 8.77
C ARG A 80 -6.75 28.77 10.06
N ASN A 81 -7.34 27.83 10.81
CA ASN A 81 -6.73 27.38 12.07
C ASN A 81 -5.34 26.79 11.77
N TYR A 82 -4.34 27.20 12.55
CA TYR A 82 -2.98 26.69 12.42
C TYR A 82 -2.93 25.15 12.38
N LEU A 83 -3.77 24.47 13.18
CA LEU A 83 -3.88 23.00 13.21
C LEU A 83 -4.38 22.42 11.87
N SER A 84 -5.32 23.09 11.20
CA SER A 84 -5.83 22.70 9.87
C SER A 84 -4.74 22.86 8.81
N ALA A 85 -3.95 23.93 8.89
CA ALA A 85 -2.86 24.20 7.95
C ALA A 85 -1.74 23.16 8.01
N ILE A 86 -1.35 22.72 9.22
CA ILE A 86 -0.29 21.71 9.39
C ILE A 86 -0.77 20.26 9.25
N PHE A 87 -2.09 20.02 9.22
CA PHE A 87 -2.68 18.68 9.28
C PHE A 87 -2.11 17.70 8.26
N ASN A 88 -2.04 18.08 6.98
CA ASN A 88 -1.55 17.22 5.90
C ASN A 88 -0.07 16.85 6.05
N ASN A 89 0.75 17.80 6.50
CA ASN A 89 2.18 17.59 6.69
C ASN A 89 2.43 16.65 7.87
N VAL A 90 1.74 16.89 9.00
CA VAL A 90 1.86 16.05 10.20
C VAL A 90 1.28 14.66 9.96
N MET A 91 0.12 14.55 9.30
CA MET A 91 -0.46 13.26 8.90
C MET A 91 0.52 12.45 8.05
N THR A 92 1.18 13.09 7.09
CA THR A 92 2.18 12.44 6.23
C THR A 92 3.37 11.92 7.04
N LEU A 93 3.89 12.73 7.96
CA LEU A 93 4.99 12.33 8.85
C LEU A 93 4.59 11.17 9.78
N CYS A 94 3.41 11.28 10.41
CA CYS A 94 2.83 10.26 11.28
C CYS A 94 2.45 8.97 10.55
N ALA A 95 2.23 9.03 9.22
CA ALA A 95 1.99 7.85 8.41
C ALA A 95 3.30 7.18 7.96
N MET A 96 4.21 7.96 7.35
CA MET A 96 5.39 7.43 6.68
C MET A 96 6.45 6.90 7.66
N LEU A 97 6.69 7.58 8.78
CA LEU A 97 7.73 7.14 9.74
C LEU A 97 7.39 5.78 10.38
N PRO A 98 6.18 5.56 10.94
CA PRO A 98 5.85 4.25 11.49
C PRO A 98 5.76 3.18 10.39
N LEU A 99 5.23 3.52 9.21
CA LEU A 99 5.18 2.59 8.08
C LEU A 99 6.59 2.08 7.72
N LEU A 100 7.56 2.97 7.60
CA LEU A 100 8.95 2.62 7.28
C LEU A 100 9.63 1.83 8.41
N LEU A 101 9.46 2.27 9.66
CA LEU A 101 10.05 1.63 10.83
C LEU A 101 9.54 0.19 10.98
N PHE A 102 8.22 -0.01 10.97
CA PHE A 102 7.63 -1.32 11.21
C PHE A 102 7.77 -2.27 10.02
N THR A 103 7.86 -1.78 8.77
CA THR A 103 8.20 -2.65 7.62
C THR A 103 9.65 -3.11 7.68
N CYS A 104 10.57 -2.22 8.11
CA CYS A 104 11.96 -2.57 8.37
C CYS A 104 12.07 -3.62 9.48
N LEU A 105 11.48 -3.35 10.64
CA LEU A 105 11.47 -4.28 11.78
C LEU A 105 10.85 -5.63 11.41
N ASN A 106 9.72 -5.63 10.69
CA ASN A 106 9.09 -6.87 10.23
C ASN A 106 10.03 -7.67 9.31
N SER A 107 10.82 -7.02 8.46
CA SER A 107 11.79 -7.72 7.58
C SER A 107 12.87 -8.51 8.35
N PHE A 108 13.18 -8.12 9.60
CA PHE A 108 14.14 -8.83 10.46
C PHE A 108 13.47 -9.74 11.50
N LEU A 109 12.30 -9.32 12.02
CA LEU A 109 11.64 -9.96 13.16
C LEU A 109 10.48 -10.87 12.77
N HIS A 110 10.10 -10.96 11.49
CA HIS A 110 8.96 -11.76 11.04
C HIS A 110 9.05 -13.25 11.41
N GLN A 111 10.27 -13.79 11.54
CA GLN A 111 10.51 -15.19 11.91
C GLN A 111 10.17 -15.49 13.38
N ARG A 112 10.17 -14.47 14.25
CA ARG A 112 9.92 -14.64 15.71
C ARG A 112 8.43 -14.73 16.05
N ILE A 113 7.56 -14.17 15.20
CA ILE A 113 6.12 -14.07 15.47
C ILE A 113 5.35 -14.87 14.41
N PRO A 114 4.45 -15.79 14.81
CA PRO A 114 3.63 -16.56 13.88
C PRO A 114 2.89 -15.65 12.90
N GLN A 115 2.86 -16.06 11.62
CA GLN A 115 2.24 -15.28 10.54
C GLN A 115 0.76 -14.96 10.82
N SER A 116 0.01 -15.90 11.42
CA SER A 116 -1.41 -15.70 11.73
C SER A 116 -1.61 -14.64 12.80
N VAL A 117 -0.72 -14.57 13.79
CA VAL A 117 -0.76 -13.52 14.83
C VAL A 117 -0.43 -12.16 14.20
N ARG A 118 0.57 -12.11 13.31
CA ARG A 118 0.92 -10.86 12.59
C ARG A 118 -0.23 -10.34 11.74
N ILE A 119 -0.83 -11.18 10.90
CA ILE A 119 -1.90 -10.77 9.97
C ILE A 119 -3.21 -10.50 10.72
N LEU A 120 -3.72 -11.46 11.49
CA LEU A 120 -4.99 -11.33 12.19
C LEU A 120 -4.93 -10.27 13.29
N GLY A 121 -3.83 -10.23 14.06
CA GLY A 121 -3.63 -9.23 15.10
C GLY A 121 -3.59 -7.80 14.52
N SER A 122 -2.92 -7.61 13.38
CA SER A 122 -2.90 -6.30 12.71
C SER A 122 -4.28 -5.91 12.18
N LEU A 123 -5.02 -6.83 11.56
CA LEU A 123 -6.38 -6.56 11.08
C LEU A 123 -7.33 -6.17 12.23
N VAL A 124 -7.27 -6.88 13.36
CA VAL A 124 -8.08 -6.58 14.56
C VAL A 124 -7.69 -5.22 15.15
N ALA A 125 -6.39 -4.92 15.25
CA ALA A 125 -5.94 -3.62 15.74
C ALA A 125 -6.42 -2.46 14.85
N ILE A 126 -6.29 -2.59 13.52
CA ILE A 126 -6.78 -1.60 12.57
C ILE A 126 -8.30 -1.45 12.68
N LEU A 127 -9.05 -2.55 12.79
CA LEU A 127 -10.51 -2.52 13.00
C LEU A 127 -10.90 -1.70 14.23
N LEU A 128 -10.24 -1.94 15.37
CA LEU A 128 -10.50 -1.20 16.61
C LEU A 128 -10.22 0.30 16.45
N VAL A 129 -9.11 0.66 15.80
CA VAL A 129 -8.75 2.08 15.57
C VAL A 129 -9.75 2.77 14.63
N PHE A 130 -10.25 2.08 13.60
CA PHE A 130 -11.29 2.62 12.71
C PHE A 130 -12.64 2.74 13.42
N LEU A 131 -13.00 1.79 14.28
CA LEU A 131 -14.21 1.88 15.10
C LEU A 131 -14.16 3.07 16.06
N ILE A 132 -13.03 3.28 16.74
CA ILE A 132 -12.79 4.48 17.56
C ILE A 132 -12.87 5.73 16.70
N THR A 133 -12.38 5.71 15.46
CA THR A 133 -12.46 6.85 14.55
C THR A 133 -13.90 7.17 14.16
N ALA A 134 -14.72 6.17 13.86
CA ALA A 134 -16.15 6.34 13.59
C ALA A 134 -16.91 6.92 14.80
N ILE A 135 -16.63 6.43 16.01
CA ILE A 135 -17.22 6.98 17.25
C ILE A 135 -16.82 8.45 17.43
N LEU A 136 -15.54 8.75 17.21
CA LEU A 136 -14.99 10.11 17.37
C LEU A 136 -15.62 11.11 16.40
N VAL A 137 -16.21 10.66 15.28
CA VAL A 137 -17.00 11.54 14.39
C VAL A 137 -18.22 12.14 15.10
N LYS A 138 -18.87 11.36 15.98
CA LYS A 138 -20.11 11.76 16.65
C LYS A 138 -19.89 12.42 18.02
N VAL A 139 -18.69 12.28 18.59
CA VAL A 139 -18.32 12.88 19.89
C VAL A 139 -17.75 14.28 19.68
N SER A 140 -18.26 15.28 20.40
CA SER A 140 -17.66 16.62 20.43
C SER A 140 -16.36 16.62 21.23
N LEU A 141 -15.29 17.14 20.63
CA LEU A 141 -13.96 17.23 21.22
C LEU A 141 -13.35 18.56 20.81
N ASP A 142 -12.56 19.14 21.70
CA ASP A 142 -11.78 20.34 21.42
C ASP A 142 -10.75 20.08 20.30
N PRO A 143 -10.36 21.10 19.52
CA PRO A 143 -9.57 20.91 18.32
C PRO A 143 -8.17 20.33 18.58
N LEU A 144 -7.49 20.71 19.66
CA LEU A 144 -6.16 20.18 19.99
C LEU A 144 -6.22 18.69 20.42
N PRO A 145 -7.07 18.27 21.38
CA PRO A 145 -7.28 16.85 21.66
C PRO A 145 -7.70 16.03 20.43
N PHE A 146 -8.62 16.55 19.61
CA PHE A 146 -9.03 15.91 18.37
C PHE A 146 -7.84 15.69 17.42
N PHE A 147 -7.00 16.71 17.24
CA PHE A 147 -5.80 16.64 16.41
C PHE A 147 -4.83 15.56 16.92
N VAL A 148 -4.45 15.62 18.20
CA VAL A 148 -3.47 14.70 18.80
C VAL A 148 -3.96 13.25 18.75
N ILE A 149 -5.22 13.00 19.15
CA ILE A 149 -5.81 11.65 19.10
C ILE A 149 -5.84 11.14 17.65
N THR A 150 -6.16 11.99 16.68
CA THR A 150 -6.16 11.62 15.26
C THR A 150 -4.76 11.24 14.77
N MET A 151 -3.73 12.01 15.14
CA MET A 151 -2.34 11.69 14.77
C MET A 151 -1.84 10.39 15.40
N ILE A 152 -2.16 10.13 16.67
CA ILE A 152 -1.85 8.85 17.33
C ILE A 152 -2.49 7.69 16.59
N LYS A 153 -3.77 7.81 16.20
CA LYS A 153 -4.46 6.78 15.42
C LYS A 153 -3.82 6.56 14.05
N ILE A 154 -3.40 7.62 13.34
CA ILE A 154 -2.68 7.52 12.07
C ILE A 154 -1.38 6.71 12.25
N MET A 155 -0.62 6.97 13.33
CA MET A 155 0.59 6.21 13.65
C MET A 155 0.28 4.74 13.88
N LEU A 156 -0.77 4.42 14.64
CA LEU A 156 -1.18 3.03 14.89
C LEU A 156 -1.63 2.32 13.61
N ILE A 157 -2.46 2.96 12.78
CA ILE A 157 -2.93 2.41 11.50
C ILE A 157 -1.74 2.07 10.61
N ASN A 158 -0.76 2.96 10.49
CA ASN A 158 0.41 2.74 9.63
C ASN A 158 1.39 1.72 10.24
N SER A 159 1.50 1.64 11.57
CA SER A 159 2.32 0.63 12.25
C SER A 159 1.79 -0.79 12.02
N PHE A 160 0.51 -1.02 12.28
CA PHE A 160 -0.12 -2.32 12.03
C PHE A 160 -0.29 -2.59 10.54
N GLY A 161 -0.54 -1.55 9.74
CA GLY A 161 -0.56 -1.64 8.28
C GLY A 161 0.77 -2.13 7.70
N ALA A 162 1.90 -1.65 8.23
CA ALA A 162 3.23 -2.11 7.87
C ALA A 162 3.44 -3.60 8.14
N ILE A 163 3.05 -4.06 9.33
CA ILE A 163 3.16 -5.46 9.74
C ILE A 163 2.25 -6.33 8.86
N LEU A 164 1.01 -5.90 8.63
CA LEU A 164 0.04 -6.58 7.78
C LEU A 164 0.55 -6.73 6.35
N GLN A 165 0.95 -5.62 5.72
CA GLN A 165 1.41 -5.58 4.33
C GLN A 165 2.69 -6.40 4.13
N GLY A 166 3.68 -6.22 5.01
CA GLY A 166 4.93 -7.00 4.96
C GLY A 166 4.69 -8.50 5.16
N SER A 167 3.78 -8.87 6.06
CA SER A 167 3.41 -10.28 6.29
C SER A 167 2.66 -10.90 5.12
N LEU A 168 1.79 -10.13 4.45
CA LEU A 168 1.05 -10.60 3.27
C LEU A 168 1.93 -10.80 2.05
N PHE A 169 2.87 -9.89 1.79
CA PHE A 169 3.84 -10.09 0.70
C PHE A 169 4.83 -11.22 1.00
N GLY A 170 5.22 -11.40 2.27
CA GLY A 170 5.97 -12.58 2.69
C GLY A 170 5.19 -13.88 2.45
N LEU A 171 3.91 -13.91 2.82
CA LEU A 171 3.03 -15.05 2.58
C LEU A 171 2.87 -15.35 1.09
N ALA A 172 2.60 -14.33 0.27
CA ALA A 172 2.47 -14.46 -1.18
C ALA A 172 3.77 -14.90 -1.87
N GLY A 173 4.93 -14.57 -1.30
CA GLY A 173 6.22 -15.04 -1.78
C GLY A 173 6.34 -16.56 -1.85
N LEU A 174 5.64 -17.29 -0.99
CA LEU A 174 5.61 -18.75 -0.96
C LEU A 174 4.78 -19.37 -2.09
N LEU A 175 3.73 -18.67 -2.53
CA LEU A 175 2.82 -19.13 -3.60
C LEU A 175 3.35 -18.72 -4.97
N PRO A 176 2.87 -19.31 -6.10
CA PRO A 176 3.27 -18.88 -7.44
C PRO A 176 3.11 -17.37 -7.65
N ALA A 177 3.91 -16.77 -8.54
CA ALA A 177 3.92 -15.31 -8.75
C ALA A 177 2.52 -14.72 -9.04
N SER A 178 1.64 -15.52 -9.66
CA SER A 178 0.24 -15.19 -9.92
C SER A 178 -0.61 -14.93 -8.66
N TYR A 179 -0.10 -15.22 -7.45
CA TYR A 179 -0.76 -14.98 -6.16
C TYR A 179 -0.24 -13.75 -5.41
N THR A 180 0.82 -13.10 -5.90
CA THR A 180 1.19 -11.75 -5.45
C THR A 180 0.39 -10.67 -6.20
N ALA A 181 0.16 -10.88 -7.50
CA ALA A 181 -0.65 -10.00 -8.34
C ALA A 181 -2.09 -9.71 -7.81
N PRO A 182 -2.82 -10.66 -7.18
CA PRO A 182 -4.17 -10.42 -6.68
C PRO A 182 -4.16 -9.50 -5.45
N ILE A 183 -3.16 -9.61 -4.57
CA ILE A 183 -2.97 -8.65 -3.48
C ILE A 183 -2.78 -7.26 -4.07
N MET A 184 -1.89 -7.12 -5.05
CA MET A 184 -1.65 -5.83 -5.72
C MET A 184 -2.90 -5.32 -6.44
N SER A 185 -3.68 -6.18 -7.08
CA SER A 185 -4.93 -5.83 -7.77
C SER A 185 -6.02 -5.39 -6.77
N GLY A 186 -6.20 -6.11 -5.66
CA GLY A 186 -7.12 -5.73 -4.58
C GLY A 186 -6.76 -4.38 -3.96
N GLN A 187 -5.47 -4.10 -3.80
CA GLN A 187 -4.96 -2.78 -3.40
C GLN A 187 -5.33 -1.67 -4.41
N GLY A 188 -5.29 -1.96 -5.71
CA GLY A 188 -5.76 -1.04 -6.74
C GLY A 188 -7.28 -0.79 -6.64
N LEU A 189 -8.06 -1.86 -6.46
CA LEU A 189 -9.52 -1.75 -6.29
C LEU A 189 -9.90 -0.92 -5.05
N ALA A 190 -9.12 -1.00 -3.97
CA ALA A 190 -9.29 -0.14 -2.80
C ALA A 190 -9.20 1.35 -3.15
N GLY A 191 -8.25 1.73 -4.02
CA GLY A 191 -8.11 3.10 -4.51
C GLY A 191 -9.25 3.53 -5.43
N PHE A 192 -9.73 2.63 -6.28
CA PHE A 192 -10.90 2.87 -7.12
C PHE A 192 -12.14 3.16 -6.26
N PHE A 193 -12.44 2.31 -5.27
CA PHE A 193 -13.55 2.55 -4.35
C PHE A 193 -13.41 3.85 -3.56
N ALA A 194 -12.20 4.25 -3.16
CA ALA A 194 -11.97 5.53 -2.49
C ALA A 194 -12.30 6.72 -3.39
N SER A 195 -11.93 6.64 -4.68
CA SER A 195 -12.24 7.70 -5.66
C SER A 195 -13.74 7.79 -5.94
N VAL A 196 -14.41 6.64 -6.09
CA VAL A 196 -15.87 6.58 -6.26
C VAL A 196 -16.57 7.14 -5.02
N ALA A 197 -16.13 6.75 -3.81
CA ALA A 197 -16.68 7.24 -2.56
C ALA A 197 -16.53 8.77 -2.43
N MET A 198 -15.36 9.31 -2.79
CA MET A 198 -15.10 10.76 -2.83
C MET A 198 -16.09 11.50 -3.74
N ILE A 199 -16.28 11.01 -4.98
CA ILE A 199 -17.19 11.62 -5.95
C ILE A 199 -18.64 11.51 -5.46
N CYS A 200 -19.05 10.35 -4.94
CA CYS A 200 -20.38 10.13 -4.40
C CYS A 200 -20.69 11.05 -3.22
N ALA A 201 -19.73 11.32 -2.33
CA ALA A 201 -19.94 12.25 -1.21
C ALA A 201 -20.10 13.71 -1.65
N ILE A 202 -19.35 14.13 -2.69
CA ILE A 202 -19.53 15.46 -3.28
C ILE A 202 -20.92 15.54 -3.95
N ALA A 203 -21.31 14.50 -4.69
CA ALA A 203 -22.60 14.43 -5.37
C ALA A 203 -23.81 14.29 -4.43
N SER A 204 -23.64 13.69 -3.25
CA SER A 204 -24.74 13.53 -2.30
C SER A 204 -25.09 14.83 -1.57
N GLY A 205 -24.20 15.85 -1.62
CA GLY A 205 -24.37 17.10 -0.89
C GLY A 205 -24.49 16.91 0.63
N SER A 206 -24.06 15.76 1.15
CA SER A 206 -24.16 15.44 2.57
C SER A 206 -23.08 16.16 3.36
N GLU A 207 -23.33 16.39 4.65
CA GLU A 207 -22.33 16.91 5.57
C GLU A 207 -21.07 16.03 5.55
N LEU A 208 -19.89 16.67 5.56
CA LEU A 208 -18.59 15.98 5.51
C LEU A 208 -18.43 14.96 6.64
N SER A 209 -19.06 15.21 7.79
CA SER A 209 -19.08 14.31 8.95
C SER A 209 -19.84 13.02 8.68
N GLU A 210 -21.02 13.09 8.05
CA GLU A 210 -21.82 11.90 7.71
C GLU A 210 -21.16 11.09 6.60
N SER A 211 -20.58 11.76 5.60
CA SER A 211 -19.77 11.08 4.57
C SER A 211 -18.55 10.37 5.17
N ALA A 212 -17.80 11.04 6.05
CA ALA A 212 -16.66 10.44 6.74
C ALA A 212 -17.07 9.27 7.65
N PHE A 213 -18.19 9.40 8.36
CA PHE A 213 -18.75 8.30 9.15
C PHE A 213 -19.06 7.09 8.26
N GLY A 214 -19.70 7.30 7.11
CA GLY A 214 -19.95 6.26 6.11
C GLY A 214 -18.66 5.57 5.67
N TYR A 215 -17.61 6.33 5.36
CA TYR A 215 -16.30 5.78 5.00
C TYR A 215 -15.75 4.88 6.11
N PHE A 216 -15.71 5.32 7.36
CA PHE A 216 -15.13 4.53 8.46
C PHE A 216 -15.93 3.26 8.74
N ILE A 217 -17.27 3.30 8.67
CA ILE A 217 -18.10 2.11 8.84
C ILE A 217 -17.91 1.11 7.69
N THR A 218 -17.84 1.58 6.44
CA THR A 218 -17.56 0.71 5.30
C THR A 218 -16.16 0.09 5.41
N ALA A 219 -15.15 0.84 5.87
CA ALA A 219 -13.83 0.30 6.16
C ALA A 219 -13.87 -0.82 7.21
N CYS A 220 -14.61 -0.63 8.31
CA CYS A 220 -14.82 -1.67 9.33
C CYS A 220 -15.45 -2.94 8.73
N ALA A 221 -16.49 -2.81 7.91
CA ALA A 221 -17.14 -3.94 7.26
C ALA A 221 -16.18 -4.71 6.33
N VAL A 222 -15.38 -3.99 5.55
CA VAL A 222 -14.36 -4.59 4.66
C VAL A 222 -13.27 -5.30 5.47
N ILE A 223 -12.82 -4.75 6.60
CA ILE A 223 -11.83 -5.41 7.47
C ILE A 223 -12.42 -6.70 8.07
N ILE A 224 -13.67 -6.68 8.54
CA ILE A 224 -14.37 -7.87 9.06
C ILE A 224 -14.46 -8.95 7.98
N LEU A 225 -14.88 -8.58 6.76
CA LEU A 225 -14.92 -9.49 5.63
C LEU A 225 -13.54 -10.07 5.32
N THR A 226 -12.50 -9.24 5.36
CA THR A 226 -11.10 -9.64 5.15
C THR A 226 -10.64 -10.65 6.20
N ILE A 227 -11.00 -10.45 7.46
CA ILE A 227 -10.71 -11.40 8.56
C ILE A 227 -11.40 -12.74 8.30
N ILE A 228 -12.69 -12.74 7.93
CA ILE A 228 -13.45 -13.95 7.62
C ILE A 228 -12.79 -14.71 6.45
N CYS A 229 -12.43 -14.01 5.38
CA CYS A 229 -11.71 -14.60 4.25
C CYS A 229 -10.37 -15.21 4.67
N TYR A 230 -9.58 -14.51 5.49
CA TYR A 230 -8.30 -15.02 5.99
C TYR A 230 -8.44 -16.30 6.81
N LEU A 231 -9.43 -16.36 7.71
CA LEU A 231 -9.74 -17.54 8.52
C LEU A 231 -10.22 -18.73 7.68
N GLY A 232 -10.66 -18.50 6.44
CA GLY A 232 -10.98 -19.53 5.46
C GLY A 232 -9.76 -20.21 4.82
N LEU A 233 -8.59 -19.54 4.76
CA LEU A 233 -7.40 -20.07 4.06
C LEU A 233 -6.93 -21.44 4.55
N PRO A 234 -6.83 -21.72 5.88
CA PRO A 234 -6.37 -23.01 6.36
C PRO A 234 -7.27 -24.18 5.94
N ARG A 235 -8.52 -23.92 5.52
CA ARG A 235 -9.43 -24.98 5.05
C ARG A 235 -9.14 -25.43 3.62
N LEU A 236 -8.43 -24.63 2.82
CA LEU A 236 -8.21 -24.90 1.39
C LEU A 236 -6.96 -25.77 1.17
N GLU A 237 -7.12 -26.89 0.46
CA GLU A 237 -6.05 -27.85 0.18
C GLU A 237 -4.85 -27.22 -0.56
N PHE A 238 -5.13 -26.33 -1.52
CA PHE A 238 -4.10 -25.60 -2.28
C PHE A 238 -3.17 -24.79 -1.37
N TYR A 239 -3.75 -24.07 -0.40
CA TYR A 239 -2.98 -23.25 0.53
C TYR A 239 -2.17 -24.13 1.50
N ARG A 240 -2.75 -25.23 1.99
CA ARG A 240 -2.03 -26.18 2.86
C ARG A 240 -0.82 -26.79 2.17
N TYR A 241 -0.92 -27.12 0.89
CA TYR A 241 0.21 -27.67 0.12
C TYR A 241 1.42 -26.73 0.14
N TYR A 242 1.25 -25.46 -0.26
CA TYR A 242 2.36 -24.49 -0.24
C TYR A 242 2.85 -24.16 1.17
N GLN A 243 1.96 -24.21 2.16
CA GLN A 243 2.34 -24.02 3.56
C GLN A 243 3.16 -25.21 4.10
N GLN A 244 2.87 -26.44 3.67
CA GLN A 244 3.62 -27.65 4.04
C GLN A 244 5.01 -27.67 3.40
N LEU A 245 5.16 -27.18 2.16
CA LEU A 245 6.48 -27.01 1.53
C LEU A 245 7.44 -26.12 2.35
N LYS A 246 6.91 -25.19 3.17
CA LYS A 246 7.72 -24.39 4.09
C LYS A 246 8.24 -25.19 5.28
N LEU A 247 7.50 -26.21 5.72
CA LEU A 247 7.81 -27.00 6.93
C LEU A 247 8.78 -28.15 6.65
N GLU A 248 8.73 -28.77 5.46
CA GLU A 248 9.60 -29.93 5.13
C GLU A 248 11.08 -29.54 4.96
N GLY A 249 11.41 -28.26 4.74
CA GLY A 249 12.79 -27.78 4.63
C GLY A 249 13.58 -28.40 3.46
N PRO A 250 14.79 -27.90 3.17
CA PRO A 250 15.60 -28.40 2.04
C PRO A 250 16.14 -29.83 2.24
N GLY A 251 16.31 -30.29 3.50
CA GLY A 251 16.94 -31.57 3.81
C GLY A 251 16.13 -32.81 3.42
N GLU A 252 14.80 -32.80 3.60
CA GLU A 252 13.94 -33.87 3.09
C GLU A 252 13.72 -33.76 1.58
N GLN A 253 13.92 -32.57 1.00
CA GLN A 253 13.67 -32.26 -0.40
C GLN A 253 14.79 -32.78 -1.31
N GLU A 254 16.07 -32.55 -0.95
CA GLU A 254 17.21 -33.17 -1.64
C GLU A 254 17.14 -34.70 -1.50
N THR A 255 16.80 -35.21 -0.31
CA THR A 255 16.67 -36.65 -0.08
C THR A 255 15.54 -37.28 -0.92
N LYS A 256 14.35 -36.65 -1.01
CA LYS A 256 13.25 -37.14 -1.86
C LYS A 256 13.56 -36.99 -3.35
N LEU A 257 14.23 -35.93 -3.79
CA LEU A 257 14.56 -35.70 -5.21
C LEU A 257 15.72 -36.60 -5.69
N ASP A 258 16.72 -36.87 -4.85
CA ASP A 258 17.80 -37.83 -5.13
C ASP A 258 17.28 -39.27 -5.19
N LEU A 259 16.32 -39.62 -4.33
CA LEU A 259 15.64 -40.92 -4.39
C LEU A 259 14.81 -41.09 -5.67
N ILE A 260 14.25 -40.01 -6.21
CA ILE A 260 13.48 -40.03 -7.46
C ILE A 260 14.40 -40.05 -8.69
N THR A 261 15.57 -39.41 -8.63
CA THR A 261 16.52 -39.36 -9.75
C THR A 261 17.28 -40.68 -9.93
N LYS A 262 17.34 -41.52 -8.88
CA LYS A 262 18.02 -42.82 -8.90
C LYS A 262 17.24 -43.98 -9.54
N ASP A 263 16.00 -43.78 -9.96
CA ASP A 263 15.26 -44.78 -10.74
C ASP A 263 15.02 -44.28 -12.18
N PRO A 264 15.80 -44.81 -13.12
CA PRO A 264 15.18 -45.36 -14.33
C PRO A 264 15.72 -46.74 -14.72
N SER A 265 14.76 -47.66 -14.90
CA SER A 265 14.77 -48.86 -15.75
C SER A 265 15.67 -50.06 -15.40
N THR A 266 15.01 -51.11 -14.89
CA THR A 266 14.90 -52.46 -15.48
C THR A 266 16.11 -52.99 -16.26
N THR A 267 16.86 -53.92 -15.67
CA THR A 267 17.28 -55.14 -16.38
C THR A 267 17.56 -56.26 -15.37
N CYS A 268 16.82 -57.36 -15.49
CA CYS A 268 17.03 -58.58 -14.69
C CYS A 268 18.38 -59.24 -15.06
N PRO A 269 19.12 -59.80 -14.10
CA PRO A 269 20.07 -60.88 -14.36
C PRO A 269 19.44 -62.26 -14.06
N PRO A 270 19.93 -63.34 -14.71
CA PRO A 270 19.34 -64.68 -14.66
C PRO A 270 19.69 -65.45 -13.36
N PRO A 271 19.03 -66.59 -13.08
CA PRO A 271 19.22 -67.34 -11.84
C PRO A 271 20.44 -68.25 -11.92
N GLY A 272 21.32 -68.20 -10.91
CA GLY A 272 22.42 -69.13 -10.75
C GLY A 272 23.32 -68.83 -9.55
N GLU A 273 23.44 -69.84 -8.69
CA GLU A 273 24.49 -70.11 -7.69
C GLU A 273 24.39 -69.55 -6.26
N GLU A 274 24.40 -70.52 -5.34
CA GLU A 274 24.48 -70.43 -3.89
C GLU A 274 25.88 -70.01 -3.42
N SER A 275 25.98 -69.16 -2.39
CA SER A 275 26.74 -69.48 -1.16
C SER A 275 26.87 -68.33 -0.16
N LYS A 276 26.50 -68.71 1.07
CA LYS A 276 27.16 -68.45 2.35
C LYS A 276 26.98 -67.10 3.07
N ALA A 277 26.40 -67.29 4.25
CA ALA A 277 26.38 -66.43 5.41
C ALA A 277 27.77 -65.94 5.85
N GLY A 278 27.79 -64.72 6.39
CA GLY A 278 28.86 -64.15 7.20
C GLY A 278 28.35 -62.89 7.89
N GLN A 279 27.96 -63.03 9.16
CA GLN A 279 27.78 -61.92 10.09
C GLN A 279 29.12 -61.22 10.29
N GLU A 280 29.15 -59.89 10.22
CA GLU A 280 30.05 -59.07 11.05
C GLU A 280 29.34 -57.74 11.37
N GLU A 281 29.00 -57.58 12.64
CA GLU A 281 28.64 -56.30 13.23
C GLU A 281 29.87 -55.37 13.34
N LEU A 282 29.56 -54.08 13.46
CA LEU A 282 30.36 -53.03 14.10
C LEU A 282 31.29 -52.18 13.21
N ARG A 283 30.74 -51.05 12.74
CA ARG A 283 31.18 -49.72 13.23
C ARG A 283 30.27 -48.61 12.72
N VAL A 284 29.38 -48.19 13.62
CA VAL A 284 28.76 -46.88 13.62
C VAL A 284 29.87 -45.83 13.57
N SER A 285 30.05 -45.21 12.41
CA SER A 285 30.71 -43.91 12.31
C SER A 285 29.61 -42.88 12.16
N ALA A 286 29.07 -42.47 13.30
CA ALA A 286 28.25 -41.27 13.41
C ALA A 286 29.15 -40.08 13.01
N SER A 287 29.11 -39.71 11.73
CA SER A 287 29.59 -38.39 11.33
C SER A 287 28.66 -37.39 12.01
N ASN A 288 29.21 -36.64 12.97
CA ASN A 288 28.56 -35.49 13.58
C ASN A 288 28.16 -34.50 12.48
N SER A 289 26.97 -34.66 11.91
CA SER A 289 26.27 -33.57 11.24
C SER A 289 25.78 -32.64 12.34
N GLN A 290 26.64 -31.71 12.74
CA GLN A 290 26.19 -30.54 13.47
C GLN A 290 24.96 -29.96 12.73
N PRO A 291 23.86 -29.62 13.43
CA PRO A 291 22.80 -28.86 12.82
C PRO A 291 23.36 -27.49 12.51
N SER A 292 23.80 -27.27 11.27
CA SER A 292 24.16 -25.93 10.84
C SER A 292 22.87 -25.10 10.84
N ASN A 293 22.66 -24.35 11.93
CA ASN A 293 21.83 -23.16 11.92
C ASN A 293 22.48 -22.18 10.93
N LYS A 294 22.28 -22.41 9.62
CA LYS A 294 22.55 -21.42 8.60
C LYS A 294 21.52 -20.33 8.80
N SER A 295 21.86 -19.36 9.64
CA SER A 295 21.24 -18.03 9.60
C SER A 295 21.28 -17.57 8.14
N HIS A 296 20.15 -17.68 7.44
CA HIS A 296 20.03 -17.23 6.06
C HIS A 296 20.44 -15.75 6.04
N SER A 297 21.52 -15.45 5.34
CA SER A 297 22.09 -14.10 5.38
C SER A 297 21.13 -13.15 4.67
N VAL A 298 20.40 -12.32 5.43
CA VAL A 298 19.51 -11.27 4.91
C VAL A 298 20.22 -10.40 3.87
N ARG A 299 21.53 -10.19 4.04
CA ARG A 299 22.38 -9.47 3.08
C ARG A 299 22.49 -10.18 1.73
N ALA A 300 22.55 -11.51 1.71
CA ALA A 300 22.57 -12.30 0.48
C ALA A 300 21.21 -12.23 -0.24
N ILE A 301 20.11 -12.39 0.51
CA ILE A 301 18.74 -12.23 0.00
C ILE A 301 18.57 -10.85 -0.65
N LEU A 302 18.99 -9.79 0.07
CA LEU A 302 18.92 -8.41 -0.42
C LEU A 302 19.69 -8.22 -1.72
N ARG A 303 20.90 -8.80 -1.84
CA ARG A 303 21.69 -8.73 -3.09
C ARG A 303 20.95 -9.36 -4.27
N SER A 304 20.28 -10.49 -4.05
CA SER A 304 19.54 -11.20 -5.12
C SER A 304 18.31 -10.44 -5.60
N ILE A 305 17.62 -9.72 -4.71
CA ILE A 305 16.39 -8.96 -5.03
C ILE A 305 16.63 -7.46 -5.23
N LEU A 306 17.89 -7.01 -5.25
CA LEU A 306 18.23 -5.59 -5.22
C LEU A 306 17.61 -4.82 -6.38
N VAL A 307 17.65 -5.37 -7.59
CA VAL A 307 17.10 -4.72 -8.80
C VAL A 307 15.59 -4.48 -8.68
N PRO A 308 14.73 -5.49 -8.44
CA PRO A 308 13.30 -5.25 -8.26
C PRO A 308 12.99 -4.41 -7.01
N ALA A 309 13.78 -4.53 -5.93
CA ALA A 309 13.59 -3.74 -4.71
C ALA A 309 13.85 -2.23 -4.94
N LEU A 310 14.97 -1.88 -5.59
CA LEU A 310 15.25 -0.50 -5.97
C LEU A 310 14.26 0.02 -7.03
N SER A 311 13.83 -0.85 -7.94
CA SER A 311 12.84 -0.49 -8.96
C SER A 311 11.49 -0.11 -8.36
N VAL A 312 10.96 -0.91 -7.41
CA VAL A 312 9.70 -0.58 -6.72
C VAL A 312 9.84 0.67 -5.87
N CYS A 313 10.97 0.84 -5.19
CA CYS A 313 11.27 2.05 -4.42
C CYS A 313 11.19 3.29 -5.32
N PHE A 314 11.90 3.28 -6.46
CA PHE A 314 11.92 4.38 -7.41
C PHE A 314 10.54 4.65 -8.03
N VAL A 315 9.78 3.60 -8.37
CA VAL A 315 8.39 3.71 -8.84
C VAL A 315 7.56 4.54 -7.87
N PHE A 316 7.59 4.23 -6.58
CA PHE A 316 6.81 4.97 -5.58
C PHE A 316 7.41 6.32 -5.21
N THR A 317 8.73 6.50 -5.33
CA THR A 317 9.37 7.82 -5.17
C THR A 317 8.87 8.81 -6.22
N VAL A 318 8.86 8.40 -7.49
CA VAL A 318 8.32 9.23 -8.58
C VAL A 318 6.81 9.43 -8.42
N THR A 319 6.08 8.36 -8.07
CA THR A 319 4.63 8.43 -7.92
C THR A 319 4.19 9.40 -6.82
N ILE A 320 4.69 9.20 -5.59
CA ILE A 320 4.31 10.04 -4.43
C ILE A 320 4.95 11.43 -4.51
N GLY A 321 6.09 11.55 -5.20
CA GLY A 321 6.68 12.85 -5.51
C GLY A 321 5.71 13.78 -6.22
N VAL A 322 4.94 13.27 -7.18
CA VAL A 322 4.04 14.09 -8.00
C VAL A 322 2.58 13.99 -7.55
N PHE A 323 2.09 12.79 -7.24
CA PHE A 323 0.70 12.52 -6.88
C PHE A 323 0.54 12.17 -5.39
N PRO A 324 -0.41 12.78 -4.65
CA PRO A 324 -1.37 13.79 -5.10
C PRO A 324 -0.84 15.24 -4.98
N ALA A 325 0.25 15.49 -4.25
CA ALA A 325 0.62 16.83 -3.78
C ALA A 325 0.78 17.91 -4.87
N VAL A 326 1.30 17.55 -6.05
CA VAL A 326 1.43 18.46 -7.20
C VAL A 326 0.26 18.26 -8.16
N ALA A 327 -0.08 17.00 -8.46
CA ALA A 327 -1.13 16.68 -9.43
C ALA A 327 -2.52 17.20 -9.03
N ALA A 328 -2.82 17.32 -7.73
CA ALA A 328 -4.10 17.82 -7.23
C ALA A 328 -4.24 19.35 -7.25
N GLU A 329 -3.18 20.09 -7.59
CA GLU A 329 -3.19 21.56 -7.72
C GLU A 329 -3.44 22.01 -9.18
N VAL A 330 -3.68 21.07 -10.09
CA VAL A 330 -4.04 21.37 -11.49
C VAL A 330 -5.47 21.89 -11.55
N LYS A 331 -5.70 22.95 -12.33
CA LYS A 331 -7.03 23.49 -12.61
C LYS A 331 -7.44 23.23 -14.04
N SER A 332 -8.75 23.09 -14.25
CA SER A 332 -9.33 22.98 -15.59
C SER A 332 -9.11 24.28 -16.36
N SER A 333 -8.74 24.18 -17.63
CA SER A 333 -8.64 25.33 -18.56
C SER A 333 -9.93 25.59 -19.34
N ILE A 334 -10.82 24.59 -19.43
CA ILE A 334 -12.06 24.66 -20.20
C ILE A 334 -13.28 25.05 -19.36
N ALA A 335 -13.19 24.95 -18.04
CA ALA A 335 -14.30 25.27 -17.16
C ALA A 335 -14.22 26.70 -16.64
N ASP A 336 -15.33 27.43 -16.81
CA ASP A 336 -15.49 28.76 -16.22
C ASP A 336 -15.46 28.70 -14.69
N THR A 337 -15.11 29.83 -14.05
CA THR A 337 -15.01 29.95 -12.59
C THR A 337 -16.28 29.54 -11.85
N THR A 338 -17.45 29.72 -12.46
CA THR A 338 -18.77 29.38 -11.90
C THR A 338 -19.22 27.95 -12.20
N SER A 339 -18.45 27.18 -12.96
CA SER A 339 -18.83 25.83 -13.35
C SER A 339 -18.79 24.87 -12.14
N PRO A 340 -19.81 24.00 -11.96
CA PRO A 340 -19.76 22.95 -10.94
C PRO A 340 -18.60 21.96 -11.19
N TRP A 341 -18.05 21.94 -12.41
CA TRP A 341 -16.90 21.11 -12.77
C TRP A 341 -15.68 21.38 -11.89
N ASN A 342 -15.49 22.59 -11.37
CA ASN A 342 -14.35 22.92 -10.51
C ASN A 342 -14.29 22.04 -9.24
N ASN A 343 -15.44 21.58 -8.73
CA ASN A 343 -15.51 20.69 -7.58
C ASN A 343 -15.23 19.23 -7.94
N TYR A 344 -15.48 18.83 -9.19
CA TYR A 344 -15.32 17.45 -9.67
C TYR A 344 -14.03 17.22 -10.45
N PHE A 345 -13.39 18.27 -10.95
CA PHE A 345 -12.23 18.16 -11.82
C PHE A 345 -11.13 17.33 -11.17
N ILE A 346 -10.68 17.67 -9.95
CA ILE A 346 -9.64 16.91 -9.26
C ILE A 346 -10.10 15.49 -8.87
N PRO A 347 -11.26 15.28 -8.24
CA PRO A 347 -11.77 13.93 -7.97
C PRO A 347 -11.84 13.03 -9.21
N VAL A 348 -12.19 13.57 -10.38
CA VAL A 348 -12.39 12.79 -11.62
C VAL A 348 -11.09 12.69 -12.45
N SER A 349 -10.54 13.82 -12.86
CA SER A 349 -9.37 13.88 -13.76
C SER A 349 -8.06 13.44 -13.08
N CYS A 350 -7.95 13.61 -11.76
CA CYS A 350 -6.77 13.22 -10.98
C CYS A 350 -7.00 11.90 -10.25
N PHE A 351 -7.84 11.88 -9.21
CA PHE A 351 -7.95 10.73 -8.31
C PHE A 351 -8.60 9.51 -8.97
N LEU A 352 -9.75 9.67 -9.63
CA LEU A 352 -10.42 8.55 -10.30
C LEU A 352 -9.59 8.01 -11.47
N THR A 353 -9.06 8.90 -12.31
CA THR A 353 -8.19 8.50 -13.42
C THR A 353 -6.97 7.75 -12.91
N PHE A 354 -6.27 8.27 -11.89
CA PHE A 354 -5.14 7.57 -11.29
C PHE A 354 -5.54 6.18 -10.78
N ASN A 355 -6.59 6.08 -9.98
CA ASN A 355 -6.95 4.81 -9.35
C ASN A 355 -7.50 3.77 -10.34
N ILE A 356 -8.22 4.19 -11.40
CA ILE A 356 -8.66 3.28 -12.47
C ILE A 356 -7.44 2.68 -13.18
N PHE A 357 -6.54 3.54 -13.68
CA PHE A 357 -5.42 3.07 -14.48
C PHE A 357 -4.36 2.34 -13.64
N ASP A 358 -4.13 2.74 -12.39
CA ASP A 358 -3.29 1.98 -11.45
C ASP A 358 -3.88 0.59 -11.16
N TRP A 359 -5.19 0.49 -10.93
CA TRP A 359 -5.86 -0.79 -10.74
C TRP A 359 -5.81 -1.67 -11.99
N LEU A 360 -6.04 -1.12 -13.18
CA LEU A 360 -5.91 -1.85 -14.44
C LEU A 360 -4.48 -2.36 -14.65
N GLY A 361 -3.48 -1.53 -14.38
CA GLY A 361 -2.06 -1.92 -14.45
C GLY A 361 -1.73 -3.06 -13.49
N ARG A 362 -2.16 -2.96 -12.22
CA ARG A 362 -1.98 -4.04 -11.23
C ARG A 362 -2.67 -5.33 -11.66
N SER A 363 -3.92 -5.23 -12.11
CA SER A 363 -4.73 -6.38 -12.51
C SER A 363 -4.17 -7.06 -13.76
N LEU A 364 -3.60 -6.31 -14.69
CA LEU A 364 -2.99 -6.87 -15.90
C LEU A 364 -1.83 -7.82 -15.58
N THR A 365 -1.07 -7.58 -14.50
CA THR A 365 0.01 -8.48 -14.08
C THR A 365 -0.45 -9.87 -13.66
N ALA A 366 -1.74 -10.06 -13.34
CA ALA A 366 -2.30 -11.38 -13.08
C ALA A 366 -2.47 -12.22 -14.36
N VAL A 367 -2.50 -11.57 -15.53
CA VAL A 367 -2.68 -12.21 -16.86
C VAL A 367 -1.38 -12.23 -17.64
N THR A 368 -0.65 -11.11 -17.69
CA THR A 368 0.59 -10.97 -18.45
C THR A 368 1.69 -10.30 -17.62
N MET A 369 2.83 -10.97 -17.54
CA MET A 369 4.02 -10.52 -16.80
C MET A 369 5.18 -10.14 -17.72
N TRP A 370 4.91 -9.55 -18.87
CA TRP A 370 5.95 -8.95 -19.72
C TRP A 370 6.62 -7.79 -18.96
N PRO A 371 7.96 -7.59 -19.04
CA PRO A 371 8.94 -8.25 -19.91
C PRO A 371 9.61 -9.50 -19.32
N GLY A 372 9.15 -9.99 -18.16
CA GLY A 372 9.73 -11.13 -17.44
C GLY A 372 10.74 -10.72 -16.35
N LYS A 373 11.02 -11.65 -15.43
CA LYS A 373 11.78 -11.41 -14.18
C LYS A 373 13.27 -11.06 -14.36
N ASP A 374 13.87 -11.50 -15.46
CA ASP A 374 15.31 -11.35 -15.73
C ASP A 374 15.58 -10.30 -16.82
N SER A 375 14.53 -9.66 -17.33
CA SER A 375 14.64 -8.68 -18.40
C SER A 375 15.12 -7.32 -17.90
N LEU A 376 16.06 -6.73 -18.62
CA LEU A 376 16.54 -5.36 -18.40
C LEU A 376 15.50 -4.29 -18.74
N TRP A 377 14.43 -4.65 -19.45
CA TRP A 377 13.35 -3.72 -19.78
C TRP A 377 12.60 -3.21 -18.54
N LEU A 378 12.49 -4.02 -17.48
CA LEU A 378 11.82 -3.60 -16.24
C LEU A 378 12.46 -2.34 -15.62
N PRO A 379 13.76 -2.35 -15.25
CA PRO A 379 14.39 -1.16 -14.69
C PRO A 379 14.46 0.02 -15.68
N ILE A 380 14.60 -0.24 -16.98
CA ILE A 380 14.58 0.82 -18.01
C ILE A 380 13.22 1.54 -18.03
N LEU A 381 12.12 0.80 -18.06
CA LEU A 381 10.77 1.38 -18.02
C LEU A 381 10.50 2.11 -16.72
N VAL A 382 11.06 1.62 -15.61
CA VAL A 382 10.98 2.31 -14.30
C VAL A 382 11.71 3.64 -14.33
N LEU A 383 12.93 3.70 -14.89
CA LEU A 383 13.68 4.94 -15.05
C LEU A 383 12.98 5.92 -16.01
N ALA A 384 12.37 5.41 -17.08
CA ALA A 384 11.61 6.23 -18.03
C ALA A 384 10.43 6.97 -17.37
N ARG A 385 9.91 6.48 -16.23
CA ARG A 385 8.85 7.19 -15.48
C ARG A 385 9.29 8.55 -14.96
N LEU A 386 10.59 8.82 -14.83
CA LEU A 386 11.08 10.17 -14.47
C LEU A 386 10.57 11.24 -15.45
N ALA A 387 10.30 10.88 -16.71
CA ALA A 387 9.73 11.80 -17.69
C ALA A 387 8.35 12.36 -17.28
N PHE A 388 7.58 11.63 -16.46
CA PHE A 388 6.27 12.12 -15.99
C PHE A 388 6.40 13.29 -15.00
N VAL A 389 7.54 13.45 -14.34
CA VAL A 389 7.77 14.58 -13.41
C VAL A 389 7.66 15.91 -14.16
N PRO A 390 8.53 16.25 -15.15
CA PRO A 390 8.39 17.50 -15.87
C PRO A 390 7.06 17.60 -16.63
N LEU A 391 6.55 16.49 -17.21
CA LEU A 391 5.28 16.51 -17.94
C LEU A 391 4.11 16.99 -17.05
N LEU A 392 3.98 16.47 -15.83
CA LEU A 392 2.90 16.83 -14.92
C LEU A 392 3.14 18.18 -14.22
N LEU A 393 4.39 18.56 -13.95
CA LEU A 393 4.71 19.88 -13.39
C LEU A 393 4.43 21.03 -14.39
N LEU A 394 4.54 20.76 -15.70
CA LEU A 394 4.28 21.74 -16.76
C LEU A 394 2.81 21.83 -17.20
N CYS A 395 1.92 21.01 -16.62
CA CYS A 395 0.47 21.13 -16.75
C CYS A 395 -0.06 22.40 -16.07
N ASN A 396 -1.36 22.69 -16.18
CA ASN A 396 -2.04 23.86 -15.57
C ASN A 396 -2.14 23.83 -14.02
N VAL A 397 -1.02 23.66 -13.32
CA VAL A 397 -0.91 23.81 -11.86
C VAL A 397 -1.08 25.29 -11.46
N GLN A 398 -1.90 25.57 -10.44
CA GLN A 398 -2.13 26.93 -9.92
C GLN A 398 -2.28 26.95 -8.39
N PRO A 399 -1.68 27.92 -7.66
CA PRO A 399 -0.81 28.99 -8.17
C PRO A 399 0.57 28.45 -8.61
N ARG A 400 1.25 29.19 -9.49
CA ARG A 400 2.61 28.89 -9.95
C ARG A 400 3.51 30.12 -9.81
N HIS A 401 4.79 29.91 -9.61
CA HIS A 401 5.76 30.98 -9.41
C HIS A 401 6.90 30.96 -10.44
N TYR A 402 7.49 29.79 -10.71
CA TYR A 402 8.72 29.71 -11.49
C TYR A 402 8.57 29.02 -12.85
N LEU A 403 7.67 28.04 -12.98
CA LEU A 403 7.59 27.20 -14.19
C LEU A 403 6.57 27.72 -15.22
N PRO A 404 6.92 27.74 -16.52
CA PRO A 404 5.98 28.09 -17.58
C PRO A 404 4.89 27.02 -17.72
N MET A 405 3.72 27.43 -18.21
CA MET A 405 2.67 26.49 -18.61
C MET A 405 2.93 26.06 -20.05
N VAL A 406 3.13 24.75 -20.26
CA VAL A 406 3.34 24.18 -21.61
C VAL A 406 2.12 23.37 -22.04
N PHE A 407 1.46 22.69 -21.10
CA PHE A 407 0.28 21.88 -21.38
C PHE A 407 -0.94 22.48 -20.66
N ASP A 408 -1.75 23.21 -21.40
CA ASP A 408 -2.93 23.92 -20.90
C ASP A 408 -4.19 23.04 -20.91
N HIS A 409 -4.35 22.21 -21.95
CA HIS A 409 -5.58 21.47 -22.20
C HIS A 409 -5.77 20.26 -21.26
N ASP A 410 -6.94 20.18 -20.62
CA ASP A 410 -7.32 19.13 -19.65
C ASP A 410 -7.07 17.70 -20.16
N ALA A 411 -7.32 17.44 -21.44
CA ALA A 411 -7.13 16.12 -22.04
C ALA A 411 -5.67 15.63 -21.98
N LEU A 412 -4.69 16.54 -22.09
CA LEU A 412 -3.27 16.17 -21.98
C LEU A 412 -2.92 15.78 -20.54
N TYR A 413 -3.43 16.53 -19.57
CA TYR A 413 -3.28 16.20 -18.17
C TYR A 413 -3.88 14.82 -17.84
N ILE A 414 -5.12 14.55 -18.29
CA ILE A 414 -5.80 13.26 -18.09
C ILE A 414 -5.01 12.12 -18.74
N PHE A 415 -4.50 12.34 -19.96
CA PHE A 415 -3.68 11.35 -20.66
C PHE A 415 -2.38 11.05 -19.91
N PHE A 416 -1.65 12.08 -19.45
CA PHE A 416 -0.45 11.91 -18.65
C PHE A 416 -0.75 11.20 -17.33
N MET A 417 -1.83 11.56 -16.64
CA MET A 417 -2.28 10.90 -15.41
C MET A 417 -2.61 9.43 -15.63
N ALA A 418 -3.29 9.08 -16.73
CA ALA A 418 -3.62 7.70 -17.08
C ALA A 418 -2.35 6.86 -17.35
N ALA A 419 -1.43 7.35 -18.18
CA ALA A 419 -0.18 6.67 -18.49
C ALA A 419 0.74 6.55 -17.25
N PHE A 420 0.81 7.60 -16.45
CA PHE A 420 1.55 7.65 -15.19
C PHE A 420 1.03 6.62 -14.18
N ALA A 421 -0.28 6.51 -14.04
CA ALA A 421 -0.91 5.59 -13.11
C ALA A 421 -0.86 4.14 -13.60
N PHE A 422 -1.09 3.89 -14.89
CA PHE A 422 -0.97 2.56 -15.46
C PHE A 422 0.45 2.00 -15.31
N SER A 423 1.46 2.82 -15.63
CA SER A 423 2.86 2.44 -15.44
C SER A 423 3.22 2.23 -13.97
N ASN A 424 2.61 2.98 -13.04
CA ASN A 424 2.74 2.72 -11.60
C ASN A 424 2.26 1.32 -11.25
N GLY A 425 0.99 1.03 -11.53
CA GLY A 425 0.36 -0.20 -11.11
C GLY A 425 1.01 -1.43 -11.73
N TYR A 426 1.31 -1.37 -13.03
CA TYR A 426 1.93 -2.46 -13.76
C TYR A 426 3.36 -2.74 -13.26
N LEU A 427 4.25 -1.74 -13.29
CA LEU A 427 5.66 -1.95 -12.94
C LEU A 427 5.86 -2.24 -11.45
N ALA A 428 5.08 -1.61 -10.55
CA ALA A 428 5.12 -1.92 -9.13
C ALA A 428 4.71 -3.38 -8.88
N SER A 429 3.62 -3.83 -9.51
CA SER A 429 3.15 -5.20 -9.34
C SER A 429 4.13 -6.22 -9.89
N LEU A 430 4.77 -5.96 -11.05
CA LEU A 430 5.85 -6.81 -11.56
C LEU A 430 7.02 -6.93 -10.56
N CYS A 431 7.46 -5.81 -9.98
CA CYS A 431 8.55 -5.84 -9.00
C CYS A 431 8.18 -6.69 -7.78
N MET A 432 6.97 -6.51 -7.23
CA MET A 432 6.49 -7.27 -6.08
C MET A 432 6.30 -8.76 -6.41
N CYS A 433 5.87 -9.10 -7.62
CA CYS A 433 5.73 -10.49 -8.07
C CYS A 433 7.09 -11.17 -8.30
N PHE A 434 8.06 -10.46 -8.89
CA PHE A 434 9.36 -11.03 -9.26
C PHE A 434 10.35 -11.08 -8.11
N GLY A 435 10.31 -10.14 -7.16
CA GLY A 435 11.26 -10.06 -6.04
C GLY A 435 11.40 -11.40 -5.29
N PRO A 436 10.33 -11.95 -4.70
CA PRO A 436 10.37 -13.23 -3.99
C PRO A 436 10.75 -14.43 -4.86
N LYS A 437 10.70 -14.30 -6.19
CA LYS A 437 11.02 -15.37 -7.15
C LYS A 437 12.47 -15.36 -7.63
N LYS A 438 13.27 -14.40 -7.18
CA LYS A 438 14.73 -14.39 -7.39
C LYS A 438 15.52 -15.12 -6.30
N VAL A 439 14.83 -15.66 -5.30
CA VAL A 439 15.45 -16.36 -4.17
C VAL A 439 14.86 -17.76 -4.03
N THR A 440 15.49 -18.57 -3.18
CA THR A 440 15.00 -19.92 -2.88
C THR A 440 13.63 -19.87 -2.17
N PRO A 441 12.78 -20.91 -2.26
CA PRO A 441 11.48 -20.92 -1.60
C PRO A 441 11.54 -20.69 -0.08
N ALA A 442 12.61 -21.16 0.58
CA ALA A 442 12.85 -20.93 2.01
C ALA A 442 13.08 -19.46 2.36
N GLU A 443 13.64 -18.68 1.43
CA GLU A 443 13.97 -17.26 1.61
C GLU A 443 12.89 -16.33 1.04
N ALA A 444 11.92 -16.88 0.31
CA ALA A 444 10.90 -16.10 -0.42
C ALA A 444 10.00 -15.27 0.52
N GLU A 445 9.71 -15.77 1.73
CA GLU A 445 8.96 -14.98 2.73
C GLU A 445 9.75 -13.73 3.16
N THR A 446 11.02 -13.90 3.48
CA THR A 446 11.89 -12.78 3.87
C THR A 446 12.08 -11.81 2.71
N ALA A 447 12.27 -12.31 1.48
CA ALA A 447 12.34 -11.47 0.30
C ALA A 447 11.06 -10.64 0.10
N GLY A 448 9.87 -11.24 0.27
CA GLY A 448 8.59 -10.52 0.21
C GLY A 448 8.47 -9.41 1.27
N ALA A 449 8.93 -9.67 2.49
CA ALA A 449 8.96 -8.67 3.55
C ALA A 449 9.91 -7.50 3.22
N ILE A 450 11.11 -7.79 2.71
CA ILE A 450 12.08 -6.77 2.28
C ILE A 450 11.53 -5.94 1.11
N MET A 451 10.86 -6.58 0.15
CA MET A 451 10.19 -5.86 -0.96
C MET A 451 9.15 -4.86 -0.44
N ALA A 452 8.37 -5.24 0.58
CA ALA A 452 7.41 -4.33 1.22
C ALA A 452 8.11 -3.15 1.93
N PHE A 453 9.28 -3.36 2.54
CA PHE A 453 10.09 -2.27 3.09
C PHE A 453 10.58 -1.31 2.01
N PHE A 454 11.10 -1.79 0.88
CA PHE A 454 11.54 -0.91 -0.21
C PHE A 454 10.39 -0.14 -0.87
N LEU A 455 9.21 -0.75 -0.93
CA LEU A 455 7.98 -0.05 -1.32
C LEU A 455 7.69 1.12 -0.38
N SER A 456 7.70 0.87 0.94
CA SER A 456 7.49 1.90 1.97
C SER A 456 8.56 2.99 1.96
N LEU A 457 9.82 2.62 1.71
CA LEU A 457 10.92 3.56 1.52
C LEU A 457 10.66 4.47 0.31
N GLY A 458 10.17 3.89 -0.79
CA GLY A 458 9.77 4.65 -1.98
C GLY A 458 8.68 5.68 -1.67
N LEU A 459 7.65 5.30 -0.92
CA LEU A 459 6.58 6.19 -0.47
C LEU A 459 7.13 7.35 0.38
N ALA A 460 8.01 7.05 1.34
CA ALA A 460 8.61 8.03 2.22
C ALA A 460 9.52 9.01 1.47
N LEU A 461 10.38 8.51 0.58
CA LEU A 461 11.23 9.35 -0.27
C LEU A 461 10.41 10.23 -1.20
N GLY A 462 9.37 9.67 -1.82
CA GLY A 462 8.45 10.44 -2.66
C GLY A 462 7.75 11.55 -1.89
N ALA A 463 7.32 11.28 -0.66
CA ALA A 463 6.74 12.30 0.21
C ALA A 463 7.73 13.43 0.54
N VAL A 464 9.02 13.14 0.70
CA VAL A 464 10.06 14.18 0.87
C VAL A 464 10.24 15.00 -0.42
N PHE A 465 10.35 14.34 -1.58
CA PHE A 465 10.52 15.03 -2.86
C PHE A 465 9.29 15.84 -3.28
N SER A 466 8.09 15.46 -2.86
CA SER A 466 6.87 16.20 -3.21
C SER A 466 6.84 17.61 -2.60
N PHE A 467 7.41 17.79 -1.40
CA PHE A 467 7.61 19.12 -0.81
C PHE A 467 8.53 19.98 -1.69
N LEU A 468 9.60 19.39 -2.23
CA LEU A 468 10.51 20.09 -3.13
C LEU A 468 9.82 20.44 -4.45
N PHE A 469 9.12 19.50 -5.08
CA PHE A 469 8.43 19.77 -6.35
C PHE A 469 7.33 20.82 -6.20
N ARG A 470 6.60 20.82 -5.09
CA ARG A 470 5.61 21.85 -4.79
C ARG A 470 6.23 23.23 -4.57
N ALA A 471 7.47 23.29 -4.07
CA ALA A 471 8.18 24.57 -3.91
C ALA A 471 8.72 25.13 -5.25
N ILE A 472 8.94 24.26 -6.24
CA ILE A 472 9.49 24.62 -7.56
C ILE A 472 8.39 25.10 -8.52
N VAL A 473 7.19 24.54 -8.45
CA VAL A 473 6.04 24.94 -9.29
C VAL A 473 5.51 26.28 -8.79
#